data_AF-C4LU76-F1
#
_entry.id   AF-C4LU76-F1
#
_cell.length_a   1.000
_cell.length_b   1.000
_cell.length_c   1.000
_cell.angle_alpha   90.00
_cell.angle_beta   90.00
_cell.angle_gamma   90.00
#
_symmetry.space_group_name_H-M   'P 1'
#
loop_
_entity.id
_entity.type
_entity.pdbx_description
1 polymer ?
#
loop_
_entity_poly.entity_id
_entity_poly.type
_entity_poly.pdbx_seq_one_letter_code
_entity_poly.pdbx_strand_id
1 'polypeptide(L)'
;MYSICLLNHIQLIFVFDGMTQPIKFHESISRLIQQSKENKKFFSKPSTVNELPITIFSGLKRSIKYLLLKYGFECVRAYAEADPVIIEKSVEVNAYGVVTSDSDFYLSKANIVFNTSNFIKLFLKVINERNHPNLKIYFKGIRTSDVISYFNFNKDFIPLFSCICGNDFTKSLSRKLRKRLNIVENINVINDVVNYFRKTEFTPITLLNFLQSTLSKNDFDLLKAALKQINRMCCITPPSIETIRKEEVSPLPPEKFPNCYYSFSITLSAISVASFPSLRCWDKFDSPAFVCSKIRSLLYSLVQPNSEVIEYFDNKSNDVRIGHSIKTGINVDGDLCHWLDLLKFPIKSIQLVQKWKDNCVEFWKIMTFITMKYIQIYSSDFSNFAFCVVTWYSLCSQYPNVYQPPEYRPKRKVDHRMPIHLFTYIHGISYHLLEIVIDRCDIDYHFVEQFYSPNLYTFSKIYDKSNTDTLFLRLDELCKNDEIFNEICDALNLKKN
;
A
#
# COMPACT_ATOMS: atom_id res chain seq x y z
N MET A 1 14.70 -14.98 3.43
CA MET A 1 14.30 -14.46 4.76
C MET A 1 13.80 -15.58 5.65
N TYR A 2 12.72 -16.27 5.27
CA TYR A 2 12.12 -17.37 6.04
C TYR A 2 13.15 -18.39 6.59
N SER A 3 13.97 -18.98 5.74
CA SER A 3 14.97 -19.97 6.17
C SER A 3 15.97 -19.41 7.20
N ILE A 4 16.35 -18.12 7.10
CA ILE A 4 17.24 -17.48 8.07
C ILE A 4 16.54 -17.30 9.41
N CYS A 5 15.27 -16.85 9.39
CA CYS A 5 14.46 -16.73 10.59
C CYS A 5 14.33 -18.08 11.31
N LEU A 6 14.00 -19.14 10.56
CA LEU A 6 13.86 -20.49 11.10
C LEU A 6 15.17 -21.01 11.70
N LEU A 7 16.29 -20.89 10.99
CA LEU A 7 17.61 -21.33 11.46
C LEU A 7 18.09 -20.60 12.72
N ASN A 8 17.63 -19.37 12.94
CA ASN A 8 18.06 -18.54 14.08
C ASN A 8 16.95 -18.38 15.13
N HIS A 9 15.87 -19.16 15.05
CA HIS A 9 14.73 -19.10 15.97
C HIS A 9 14.14 -17.69 16.11
N ILE A 10 14.13 -16.91 15.03
CA ILE A 10 13.53 -15.58 14.98
C ILE A 10 12.09 -15.72 14.49
N GLN A 11 11.13 -15.42 15.35
CA GLN A 11 9.73 -15.26 14.96
C GLN A 11 9.46 -13.81 14.58
N LEU A 12 8.97 -13.59 13.36
CA LEU A 12 8.51 -12.28 12.90
C LEU A 12 6.98 -12.32 12.78
N ILE A 13 6.33 -11.34 13.42
CA ILE A 13 4.89 -11.10 13.32
C ILE A 13 4.70 -9.80 12.56
N PHE A 14 3.96 -9.84 11.45
CA PHE A 14 3.68 -8.67 10.62
C PHE A 14 2.31 -8.12 10.95
N VAL A 15 2.22 -6.85 11.31
CA VAL A 15 0.93 -6.18 11.53
C VAL A 15 0.68 -5.20 10.38
N PHE A 16 -0.47 -5.31 9.76
CA PHE A 16 -0.90 -4.46 8.65
C PHE A 16 -1.97 -3.47 9.13
N ASP A 17 -1.89 -2.23 8.65
CA ASP A 17 -2.96 -1.24 8.84
C ASP A 17 -4.30 -1.75 8.30
N GLY A 18 -5.37 -1.24 8.91
CA GLY A 18 -6.76 -1.42 8.51
C GLY A 18 -7.31 -0.20 7.80
N MET A 19 -8.43 0.31 8.29
CA MET A 19 -9.08 1.52 7.80
C MET A 19 -8.32 2.77 8.24
N THR A 20 -8.05 3.68 7.30
CA THR A 20 -7.60 5.03 7.67
C THR A 20 -8.68 5.69 8.54
N GLN A 21 -8.28 6.23 9.69
CA GLN A 21 -9.20 6.94 10.59
C GLN A 21 -9.50 8.35 10.05
N PRO A 22 -10.72 8.89 10.25
CA PRO A 22 -11.09 10.24 9.80
C PRO A 22 -10.11 11.35 10.19
N ILE A 23 -9.55 11.24 11.40
CA ILE A 23 -8.55 12.17 11.93
C ILE A 23 -7.25 12.24 11.09
N LYS A 24 -6.90 11.16 10.37
CA LYS A 24 -5.70 11.08 9.51
C LYS A 24 -5.97 11.40 8.03
N PHE A 25 -7.19 11.73 7.62
CA PHE A 25 -7.51 11.96 6.19
C PHE A 25 -6.70 13.10 5.58
N HIS A 26 -6.60 14.23 6.28
CA HIS A 26 -5.85 15.38 5.77
C HIS A 26 -4.36 15.04 5.53
N GLU A 27 -3.71 14.37 6.48
CA GLU A 27 -2.30 13.95 6.35
C GLU A 27 -2.15 12.93 5.22
N SER A 28 -3.08 11.97 5.10
CA SER A 28 -3.07 10.98 4.03
C SER A 28 -3.17 11.64 2.66
N ILE A 29 -4.11 12.57 2.47
CA ILE A 29 -4.25 13.36 1.24
C ILE A 29 -2.99 14.16 0.95
N SER A 30 -2.42 14.83 1.97
CA SER A 30 -1.19 15.62 1.81
C SER A 30 0.00 14.77 1.35
N ARG A 31 0.19 13.58 1.93
CA ARG A 31 1.22 12.61 1.52
C ARG A 31 1.04 12.22 0.05
N LEU A 32 -0.19 12.00 -0.39
CA LEU A 32 -0.49 11.56 -1.76
C LEU A 32 -0.27 12.69 -2.79
N ILE A 33 -0.60 13.93 -2.43
CA ILE A 33 -0.24 15.12 -3.23
C ILE A 33 1.29 15.21 -3.39
N GLN A 34 2.04 14.97 -2.31
CA GLN A 34 3.51 14.99 -2.36
C GLN A 34 4.06 13.86 -3.24
N GLN A 35 3.55 12.64 -3.09
CA GLN A 35 3.93 11.49 -3.93
C GLN A 35 3.66 11.75 -5.42
N SER A 36 2.53 12.39 -5.74
CA SER A 36 2.22 12.83 -7.10
C SER A 36 3.27 13.78 -7.66
N LYS A 37 3.70 14.78 -6.88
CA LYS A 37 4.76 15.72 -7.31
C LYS A 37 6.08 15.00 -7.59
N GLU A 38 6.44 14.02 -6.77
CA GLU A 38 7.64 13.19 -6.95
C GLU A 38 7.55 12.34 -8.21
N ASN A 39 6.41 11.67 -8.43
CA ASN A 39 6.13 10.89 -9.64
C ASN A 39 6.19 11.79 -10.90
N LYS A 40 5.58 12.98 -10.87
CA LYS A 40 5.67 13.97 -11.97
C LYS A 40 7.11 14.36 -12.28
N LYS A 41 7.94 14.56 -11.25
CA LYS A 41 9.37 14.91 -11.41
C LYS A 41 10.18 13.78 -12.06
N PHE A 42 9.85 12.53 -11.78
CA PHE A 42 10.46 11.38 -12.45
C PHE A 42 10.15 11.39 -13.95
N PHE A 43 8.88 11.61 -14.31
CA PHE A 43 8.44 11.60 -15.72
C PHE A 43 8.81 12.88 -16.50
N SER A 44 9.22 13.97 -15.85
CA SER A 44 9.49 15.26 -16.52
C SER A 44 10.83 15.33 -17.27
N LYS A 45 11.73 14.37 -17.06
CA LYS A 45 13.05 14.30 -17.69
C LYS A 45 13.43 12.84 -17.97
N PRO A 46 14.33 12.56 -18.93
CA PRO A 46 14.84 11.21 -19.15
C PRO A 46 15.32 10.58 -17.84
N SER A 47 14.76 9.42 -17.49
CA SER A 47 15.00 8.78 -16.20
C SER A 47 15.11 7.26 -16.34
N THR A 48 15.85 6.64 -15.43
CA THR A 48 16.14 5.20 -15.41
C THR A 48 15.32 4.45 -14.37
N VAL A 49 15.22 3.12 -14.49
CA VAL A 49 14.57 2.26 -13.47
C VAL A 49 15.19 2.45 -12.08
N ASN A 50 16.49 2.73 -12.00
CA ASN A 50 17.19 2.95 -10.73
C ASN A 50 16.84 4.30 -10.07
N GLU A 51 16.29 5.24 -10.82
CA GLU A 51 15.82 6.54 -10.32
C GLU A 51 14.33 6.52 -9.95
N LEU A 52 13.68 5.35 -10.06
CA LEU A 52 12.25 5.20 -9.81
C LEU A 52 11.91 5.47 -8.33
N PRO A 53 11.00 6.41 -8.04
CA PRO A 53 10.52 6.59 -6.67
C PRO A 53 9.68 5.38 -6.23
N ILE A 54 9.91 4.92 -5.00
CA ILE A 54 9.21 3.77 -4.38
C ILE A 54 7.69 3.93 -4.39
N THR A 55 7.21 5.18 -4.40
CA THR A 55 5.80 5.59 -4.37
C THR A 55 5.01 5.20 -5.62
N ILE A 56 5.68 4.78 -6.70
CA ILE A 56 5.03 4.36 -7.95
C ILE A 56 4.35 2.98 -7.82
N PHE A 57 4.72 2.16 -6.83
CA PHE A 57 4.18 0.79 -6.66
C PHE A 57 3.40 0.61 -5.35
N SER A 58 2.35 1.39 -5.16
CA SER A 58 1.45 1.27 -3.99
C SER A 58 0.83 -0.14 -3.84
N GLY A 59 0.68 -0.88 -4.95
CA GLY A 59 0.11 -2.23 -4.97
C GLY A 59 1.00 -3.35 -4.40
N LEU A 60 2.30 -3.11 -4.17
CA LEU A 60 3.22 -4.13 -3.63
C LEU A 60 2.85 -4.61 -2.22
N LYS A 61 2.12 -3.80 -1.45
CA LYS A 61 1.75 -4.13 -0.06
C LYS A 61 0.94 -5.43 0.03
N ARG A 62 0.02 -5.66 -0.92
CA ARG A 62 -0.82 -6.86 -0.95
C ARG A 62 -0.02 -8.10 -1.37
N SER A 63 0.86 -7.96 -2.35
CA SER A 63 1.78 -9.02 -2.78
C SER A 63 2.72 -9.45 -1.65
N ILE A 64 3.26 -8.48 -0.88
CA ILE A 64 4.12 -8.77 0.26
C ILE A 64 3.34 -9.54 1.34
N LYS A 65 2.13 -9.10 1.69
CA LYS A 65 1.28 -9.82 2.66
C LYS A 65 1.05 -11.27 2.25
N TYR A 66 0.76 -11.48 0.97
CA TYR A 66 0.57 -12.82 0.41
C TYR A 66 1.83 -13.68 0.54
N LEU A 67 2.98 -13.15 0.12
CA LEU A 67 4.26 -13.84 0.20
C LEU A 67 4.56 -14.24 1.66
N LEU A 68 4.30 -13.35 2.61
CA LEU A 68 4.51 -13.62 4.03
C LEU A 68 3.66 -14.79 4.53
N LEU A 69 2.36 -14.80 4.22
CA LEU A 69 1.45 -15.88 4.60
C LEU A 69 1.87 -17.24 4.00
N LYS A 70 2.23 -17.28 2.71
CA LYS A 70 2.68 -18.51 2.04
C LYS A 70 3.92 -19.12 2.71
N TYR A 71 4.86 -18.27 3.10
CA TYR A 71 6.06 -18.72 3.82
C TYR A 71 5.80 -18.95 5.33
N GLY A 72 4.54 -18.95 5.78
CA GLY A 72 4.18 -19.29 7.16
C GLY A 72 4.50 -18.21 8.19
N PHE A 73 4.66 -16.95 7.78
CA PHE A 73 4.76 -15.84 8.73
C PHE A 73 3.39 -15.49 9.30
N GLU A 74 3.34 -15.21 10.60
CA GLU A 74 2.15 -14.69 11.25
C GLU A 74 1.85 -13.28 10.76
N CYS A 75 0.65 -13.07 10.23
CA CYS A 75 0.17 -11.78 9.77
C CYS A 75 -1.10 -11.39 10.53
N VAL A 76 -1.06 -10.26 11.23
CA VAL A 76 -2.19 -9.65 11.93
C VAL A 76 -2.65 -8.44 11.13
N ARG A 77 -3.96 -8.19 11.10
CA ARG A 77 -4.51 -6.97 10.50
C ARG A 77 -5.15 -6.15 11.61
N ALA A 78 -4.85 -4.86 11.66
CA ALA A 78 -5.56 -3.93 12.52
C ALA A 78 -6.92 -3.56 11.91
N TYR A 79 -7.91 -3.23 12.75
CA TYR A 79 -9.16 -2.64 12.26
C TYR A 79 -8.93 -1.25 11.64
N ALA A 80 -8.06 -0.46 12.26
CA ALA A 80 -7.74 0.91 11.83
C ALA A 80 -6.22 1.14 11.75
N GLU A 81 -5.60 1.65 12.82
CA GLU A 81 -4.15 1.90 12.86
C GLU A 81 -3.41 0.66 13.38
N ALA A 82 -2.31 0.27 12.74
CA ALA A 82 -1.48 -0.84 13.18
C ALA A 82 -0.70 -0.53 14.46
N ASP A 83 -0.34 0.72 14.72
CA ASP A 83 0.61 1.04 15.80
C ASP A 83 0.16 0.56 17.19
N PRO A 84 -1.09 0.82 17.64
CA PRO A 84 -1.56 0.29 18.92
C PRO A 84 -1.60 -1.24 18.93
N VAL A 85 -1.99 -1.86 17.82
CA VAL A 85 -2.08 -3.33 17.68
C VAL A 85 -0.70 -3.98 17.74
N ILE A 86 0.33 -3.33 17.17
CA ILE A 86 1.72 -3.78 17.28
C ILE A 86 2.15 -3.80 18.75
N ILE A 87 1.82 -2.76 19.51
CA ILE A 87 2.17 -2.70 20.93
C ILE A 87 1.42 -3.75 21.74
N GLU A 88 0.10 -3.83 21.57
CA GLU A 88 -0.76 -4.83 22.23
C GLU A 88 -0.23 -6.26 21.97
N LYS A 89 0.02 -6.60 20.69
CA LYS A 89 0.57 -7.91 20.31
C LYS A 89 1.98 -8.13 20.85
N SER A 90 2.83 -7.09 20.81
CA SER A 90 4.22 -7.20 21.31
C SER A 90 4.26 -7.54 22.80
N VAL A 91 3.30 -7.06 23.59
CA VAL A 91 3.24 -7.38 25.02
C VAL A 91 2.57 -8.73 25.26
N GLU A 92 1.50 -9.05 24.54
CA GLU A 92 0.83 -10.37 24.59
C GLU A 92 1.83 -11.52 24.39
N VAL A 93 2.71 -11.40 23.38
CA VAL A 93 3.69 -12.44 23.04
C VAL A 93 5.05 -12.24 23.71
N ASN A 94 5.19 -11.22 24.57
CA ASN A 94 6.46 -10.82 25.17
C ASN A 94 7.60 -10.67 24.14
N ALA A 95 7.33 -9.96 23.05
CA ALA A 95 8.25 -9.76 21.95
C ALA A 95 9.54 -9.07 22.39
N TYR A 96 10.68 -9.50 21.83
CA TYR A 96 11.98 -8.91 22.11
C TYR A 96 12.05 -7.42 21.71
N GLY A 97 11.39 -7.04 20.63
CA GLY A 97 11.27 -5.64 20.21
C GLY A 97 10.40 -5.47 18.96
N VAL A 98 10.17 -4.22 18.61
CA VAL A 98 9.37 -3.81 17.44
C VAL A 98 10.32 -3.28 16.35
N VAL A 99 10.07 -3.67 15.10
CA VAL A 99 10.82 -3.17 13.94
C VAL A 99 9.98 -2.11 13.23
N THR A 100 10.33 -0.83 13.40
CA THR A 100 9.62 0.30 12.79
C THR A 100 10.56 1.48 12.56
N SER A 101 10.20 2.36 11.63
CA SER A 101 10.85 3.66 11.46
C SER A 101 10.08 4.80 12.14
N ASP A 102 8.89 4.52 12.67
CA ASP A 102 8.06 5.51 13.35
C ASP A 102 8.61 5.81 14.75
N SER A 103 8.85 7.09 15.01
CA SER A 103 9.40 7.57 16.27
C SER A 103 8.42 7.50 17.43
N ASP A 104 7.11 7.42 17.17
CA ASP A 104 6.10 7.36 18.22
C ASP A 104 6.28 6.10 19.11
N PHE A 105 6.89 5.05 18.55
CA PHE A 105 7.20 3.81 19.27
C PHE A 105 8.28 3.96 20.34
N TYR A 106 9.15 4.99 20.27
CA TYR A 106 10.15 5.21 21.32
C TYR A 106 9.54 5.58 22.65
N LEU A 107 8.28 6.04 22.66
CA LEU A 107 7.51 6.44 23.84
C LEU A 107 6.38 5.46 24.17
N SER A 108 6.40 4.30 23.53
CA SER A 108 5.41 3.23 23.71
C SER A 108 5.85 2.21 24.77
N LYS A 109 5.03 1.18 24.96
CA LYS A 109 5.34 0.00 25.78
C LYS A 109 6.23 -1.05 25.11
N ALA A 110 6.67 -0.84 23.87
CA ALA A 110 7.65 -1.73 23.25
C ALA A 110 8.92 -1.82 24.12
N ASN A 111 9.56 -2.98 24.20
CA ASN A 111 10.81 -3.13 24.96
C ASN A 111 11.98 -2.44 24.24
N ILE A 112 12.20 -2.84 22.99
CA ILE A 112 13.25 -2.33 22.11
C ILE A 112 12.63 -1.92 20.78
N VAL A 113 13.05 -0.79 20.23
CA VAL A 113 12.69 -0.35 18.88
C VAL A 113 13.90 -0.49 17.96
N PHE A 114 13.74 -1.27 16.89
CA PHE A 114 14.71 -1.44 15.82
C PHE A 114 14.29 -0.62 14.61
N ASN A 115 15.19 0.22 14.09
CA ASN A 115 14.92 0.97 12.86
C ASN A 115 14.77 0.03 11.66
N THR A 116 13.66 0.11 10.93
CA THR A 116 13.36 -0.78 9.79
C THR A 116 14.42 -0.75 8.70
N SER A 117 14.93 0.43 8.32
CA SER A 117 15.93 0.55 7.26
C SER A 117 17.23 -0.18 7.61
N ASN A 118 17.71 0.03 8.84
CA ASN A 118 18.89 -0.68 9.34
C ASN A 118 18.63 -2.18 9.47
N PHE A 119 17.46 -2.58 9.97
CA PHE A 119 17.07 -3.99 10.10
C PHE A 119 17.10 -4.69 8.74
N ILE A 120 16.44 -4.14 7.71
CA ILE A 120 16.40 -4.71 6.36
C ILE A 120 17.80 -4.77 5.75
N LYS A 121 18.59 -3.68 5.86
CA LYS A 121 19.95 -3.64 5.31
C LYS A 121 20.84 -4.74 5.89
N LEU A 122 20.77 -4.94 7.21
CA LEU A 122 21.52 -5.98 7.89
C LEU A 122 21.01 -7.37 7.50
N PHE A 123 19.70 -7.56 7.36
CA PHE A 123 19.11 -8.83 6.94
C PHE A 123 19.52 -9.20 5.51
N LEU A 124 19.54 -8.25 4.58
CA LEU A 124 20.03 -8.44 3.22
C LEU A 124 21.52 -8.82 3.21
N LYS A 125 22.32 -8.22 4.11
CA LYS A 125 23.72 -8.61 4.29
C LYS A 125 23.86 -10.07 4.74
N VAL A 126 23.04 -10.51 5.71
CA VAL A 126 23.01 -11.93 6.15
C VAL A 126 22.70 -12.84 4.96
N ILE A 127 21.72 -12.48 4.11
CA ILE A 127 21.35 -13.27 2.93
C ILE A 127 22.53 -13.38 1.95
N ASN A 128 23.17 -12.26 1.63
CA ASN A 128 24.23 -12.20 0.63
C ASN A 128 25.52 -12.91 1.08
N GLU A 129 25.83 -12.88 2.37
CA GLU A 129 27.06 -13.42 2.94
C GLU A 129 26.84 -14.76 3.68
N ARG A 130 25.70 -15.44 3.43
CA ARG A 130 25.27 -16.64 4.18
C ARG A 130 26.26 -17.81 4.24
N ASN A 131 27.21 -17.88 3.30
CA ASN A 131 28.24 -18.92 3.24
C ASN A 131 29.55 -18.51 3.92
N HIS A 132 29.63 -17.31 4.50
CA HIS A 132 30.85 -16.82 5.12
C HIS A 132 31.00 -17.42 6.53
N PRO A 133 32.07 -18.21 6.81
CA PRO A 133 32.14 -19.12 7.96
C PRO A 133 32.16 -18.43 9.33
N ASN A 134 32.36 -17.11 9.39
CA ASN A 134 32.45 -16.33 10.64
C ASN A 134 31.59 -15.06 10.65
N LEU A 135 30.54 -14.98 9.81
CA LEU A 135 29.72 -13.78 9.76
C LEU A 135 28.90 -13.61 11.04
N LYS A 136 29.19 -12.55 11.80
CA LYS A 136 28.37 -12.08 12.92
C LYS A 136 27.75 -10.74 12.57
N ILE A 137 26.41 -10.70 12.51
CA ILE A 137 25.64 -9.50 12.24
C ILE A 137 24.80 -9.16 13.48
N TYR A 138 24.95 -7.94 13.97
CA TYR A 138 24.25 -7.45 15.16
C TYR A 138 23.20 -6.41 14.76
N PHE A 139 21.99 -6.57 15.28
CA PHE A 139 20.91 -5.61 15.12
C PHE A 139 20.93 -4.63 16.29
N LYS A 140 21.15 -3.35 16.02
CA LYS A 140 21.12 -2.29 17.03
C LYS A 140 19.70 -1.76 17.21
N GLY A 141 19.17 -1.90 18.42
CA GLY A 141 17.89 -1.33 18.83
C GLY A 141 18.05 -0.32 19.96
N ILE A 142 17.02 0.48 20.20
CA ILE A 142 16.94 1.48 21.28
C ILE A 142 15.91 1.00 22.29
N ARG A 143 16.28 0.94 23.57
CA ARG A 143 15.33 0.61 24.64
C ARG A 143 14.44 1.81 24.94
N THR A 144 13.13 1.60 24.98
CA THR A 144 12.17 2.68 25.27
C THR A 144 12.32 3.23 26.68
N SER A 145 12.71 2.36 27.65
CA SER A 145 13.03 2.75 29.03
C SER A 145 14.10 3.83 29.10
N ASP A 146 15.13 3.73 28.25
CA ASP A 146 16.27 4.65 28.24
C ASP A 146 15.84 6.00 27.66
N VAL A 147 14.95 6.00 26.65
CA VAL A 147 14.38 7.22 26.06
C VAL A 147 13.47 7.94 27.06
N ILE A 148 12.57 7.21 27.72
CA ILE A 148 11.68 7.78 28.74
C ILE A 148 12.51 8.37 29.90
N SER A 149 13.56 7.67 30.32
CA SER A 149 14.48 8.14 31.36
C SER A 149 15.24 9.40 30.91
N TYR A 150 15.67 9.46 29.64
CA TYR A 150 16.34 10.62 29.07
C TYR A 150 15.47 11.89 29.09
N PHE A 151 14.16 11.75 28.85
CA PHE A 151 13.24 12.89 28.91
C PHE A 151 13.06 13.44 30.32
N ASN A 152 13.16 12.61 31.36
CA ASN A 152 13.21 13.04 32.76
C ASN A 152 12.04 13.99 33.17
N PHE A 153 10.83 13.67 32.73
CA PHE A 153 9.59 14.27 33.23
C PHE A 153 8.60 13.15 33.59
N ASN A 154 7.51 13.46 34.30
CA ASN A 154 6.53 12.43 34.69
C ASN A 154 5.95 11.72 33.44
N LYS A 155 6.14 10.40 33.35
CA LYS A 155 5.69 9.55 32.24
C LYS A 155 4.20 9.68 31.91
N ASP A 156 3.36 10.08 32.86
CA ASP A 156 1.92 10.29 32.64
C ASP A 156 1.65 11.46 31.67
N PHE A 157 2.64 12.31 31.42
CA PHE A 157 2.59 13.35 30.40
C PHE A 157 2.95 12.88 28.99
N ILE A 158 3.50 11.68 28.80
CA ILE A 158 3.93 11.20 27.46
C ILE A 158 2.83 11.36 26.39
N PRO A 159 1.55 11.05 26.66
CA PRO A 159 0.48 11.26 25.68
C PRO A 159 0.32 12.73 25.28
N LEU A 160 0.29 13.64 26.26
CA LEU A 160 0.19 15.08 26.02
C LEU A 160 1.45 15.63 25.33
N PHE A 161 2.61 15.18 25.77
CA PHE A 161 3.90 15.49 25.17
C PHE A 161 3.93 15.17 23.66
N SER A 162 3.50 13.96 23.30
CA SER A 162 3.48 13.49 21.91
C SER A 162 2.52 14.33 21.06
N CYS A 163 1.32 14.63 21.59
CA CYS A 163 0.36 15.52 20.95
C CYS A 163 0.89 16.95 20.76
N ILE A 164 1.61 17.50 21.73
CA ILE A 164 2.11 18.89 21.70
C ILE A 164 3.35 19.03 20.80
N CYS A 165 4.20 18.00 20.72
CA CYS A 165 5.26 17.93 19.72
C CYS A 165 4.69 17.93 18.30
N GLY A 166 3.60 17.19 18.08
CA GLY A 166 2.86 17.16 16.81
C GLY A 166 3.06 15.86 16.05
N ASN A 167 2.40 14.80 16.51
CA ASN A 167 2.37 13.51 15.81
C ASN A 167 1.39 13.52 14.62
N ASP A 168 1.22 12.37 13.97
CA ASP A 168 0.34 12.20 12.81
C ASP A 168 -1.12 12.63 13.05
N PHE A 169 -1.58 12.64 14.30
CA PHE A 169 -2.95 13.00 14.67
C PHE A 169 -3.09 14.50 15.00
N THR A 170 -2.04 15.15 15.52
CA THR A 170 -2.11 16.54 16.00
C THR A 170 -1.22 17.51 15.24
N LYS A 171 -0.51 17.08 14.19
CA LYS A 171 0.40 17.92 13.38
C LYS A 171 -0.19 19.28 13.01
N SER A 172 -1.46 19.31 12.55
CA SER A 172 -2.18 20.54 12.18
C SER A 172 -2.50 21.47 13.36
N LEU A 173 -2.63 20.94 14.57
CA LEU A 173 -3.00 21.68 15.79
C LEU A 173 -1.79 21.96 16.71
N SER A 174 -0.70 21.21 16.57
CA SER A 174 0.44 21.18 17.50
C SER A 174 1.04 22.56 17.79
N ARG A 175 1.19 23.40 16.76
CA ARG A 175 1.66 24.78 16.91
C ARG A 175 0.71 25.64 17.74
N LYS A 176 -0.60 25.45 17.58
CA LYS A 176 -1.62 26.13 18.37
C LYS A 176 -1.56 25.68 19.83
N LEU A 177 -1.38 24.38 20.09
CA LEU A 177 -1.17 23.85 21.44
C LEU A 177 0.03 24.50 22.11
N ARG A 178 1.20 24.51 21.43
CA ARG A 178 2.42 25.13 21.97
C ARG A 178 2.26 26.61 22.28
N LYS A 179 1.61 27.37 21.39
CA LYS A 179 1.28 28.79 21.64
C LYS A 179 0.37 28.99 22.85
N ARG A 180 -0.65 28.15 23.03
CA ARG A 180 -1.53 28.21 24.21
C ARG A 180 -0.80 27.93 25.53
N LEU A 181 0.26 27.14 25.46
CA LEU A 181 1.10 26.80 26.61
C LEU A 181 2.29 27.75 26.79
N ASN A 182 2.39 28.81 25.97
CA ASN A 182 3.52 29.75 25.95
C ASN A 182 4.89 29.05 25.80
N ILE A 183 4.94 27.95 25.05
CA ILE A 183 6.18 27.24 24.75
C ILE A 183 6.94 28.06 23.71
N VAL A 184 8.14 28.51 24.06
CA VAL A 184 9.04 29.25 23.16
C VAL A 184 9.58 28.28 22.12
N GLU A 185 9.22 28.49 20.84
CA GLU A 185 9.65 27.62 19.74
C GLU A 185 11.08 27.99 19.30
N ASN A 186 12.06 27.16 19.66
CA ASN A 186 13.41 27.18 19.12
C ASN A 186 13.52 26.20 17.93
N ILE A 187 14.75 25.97 17.43
CA ILE A 187 15.01 25.06 16.30
C ILE A 187 14.57 23.62 16.63
N ASN A 188 14.64 23.19 17.90
CA ASN A 188 14.30 21.83 18.30
C ASN A 188 13.04 21.78 19.19
N VAL A 189 11.90 21.60 18.53
CA VAL A 189 10.57 21.51 19.15
C VAL A 189 10.52 20.45 20.26
N ILE A 190 11.17 19.30 20.08
CA ILE A 190 11.16 18.22 21.08
C ILE A 190 11.78 18.71 22.39
N ASN A 191 12.95 19.35 22.32
CA ASN A 191 13.63 19.86 23.51
C ASN A 191 12.82 20.96 24.22
N ASP A 192 12.17 21.85 23.46
CA ASP A 192 11.34 22.91 24.03
C ASP A 192 10.14 22.34 24.81
N VAL A 193 9.48 21.32 24.25
CA VAL A 193 8.35 20.65 24.88
C VAL A 193 8.82 19.82 26.08
N VAL A 194 9.95 19.12 26.00
CA VAL A 194 10.57 18.42 27.16
C VAL A 194 10.84 19.42 28.29
N ASN A 195 11.45 20.56 27.99
CA ASN A 195 11.77 21.58 28.99
C ASN A 195 10.52 22.18 29.65
N TYR A 196 9.43 22.35 28.89
CA TYR A 196 8.13 22.72 29.43
C TYR A 196 7.63 21.68 30.44
N PHE A 197 7.61 20.40 30.07
CA PHE A 197 7.12 19.33 30.95
C PHE A 197 8.01 19.06 32.17
N ARG A 198 9.30 19.39 32.11
CA ARG A 198 10.20 19.33 33.27
C ARG A 198 9.91 20.40 34.32
N LYS A 199 9.28 21.51 33.94
CA LYS A 199 9.08 22.69 34.78
C LYS A 199 7.62 22.98 35.10
N THR A 200 6.69 22.29 34.43
CA THR A 200 5.26 22.55 34.59
C THR A 200 4.77 22.17 35.98
N GLU A 201 3.95 23.04 36.57
CA GLU A 201 3.24 22.76 37.82
C GLU A 201 1.88 22.08 37.57
N PHE A 202 1.47 21.98 36.31
CA PHE A 202 0.27 21.24 35.97
C PHE A 202 0.43 19.76 36.32
N THR A 203 -0.69 19.10 36.58
CA THR A 203 -0.85 17.65 36.46
C THR A 203 -1.39 17.35 35.05
N PRO A 204 -1.32 16.10 34.55
CA PRO A 204 -1.92 15.76 33.26
C PRO A 204 -3.40 16.15 33.15
N ILE A 205 -4.16 15.99 34.23
CA ILE A 205 -5.59 16.32 34.30
C ILE A 205 -5.80 17.83 34.26
N THR A 206 -5.07 18.59 35.09
CA THR A 206 -5.24 20.05 35.15
C THR A 206 -4.75 20.73 33.86
N LEU A 207 -3.72 20.19 33.21
CA LEU A 207 -3.29 20.63 31.88
C LEU A 207 -4.36 20.37 30.82
N LEU A 208 -4.98 19.19 30.84
CA LEU A 208 -6.05 18.86 29.90
C LEU A 208 -7.27 19.78 30.09
N ASN A 209 -7.65 20.07 31.33
CA ASN A 209 -8.74 21.01 31.65
C ASN A 209 -8.42 22.44 31.18
N PHE A 210 -7.16 22.88 31.32
CA PHE A 210 -6.71 24.16 30.78
C PHE A 210 -6.79 24.20 29.25
N LEU A 211 -6.41 23.12 28.56
CA LEU A 211 -6.53 23.03 27.10
C LEU A 211 -8.01 23.01 26.67
N GLN A 212 -8.89 22.37 27.44
CA GLN A 212 -10.33 22.37 27.17
C GLN A 212 -10.93 23.78 27.19
N SER A 213 -10.52 24.63 28.14
CA SER A 213 -11.05 25.99 28.27
C SER A 213 -10.47 26.98 27.24
N THR A 214 -9.36 26.65 26.59
CA THR A 214 -8.62 27.57 25.70
C THR A 214 -8.68 27.21 24.22
N LEU A 215 -9.09 25.99 23.90
CA LEU A 215 -9.25 25.49 22.53
C LEU A 215 -10.71 25.59 22.08
N SER A 216 -10.93 25.57 20.76
CA SER A 216 -12.27 25.37 20.23
C SER A 216 -12.74 23.94 20.51
N LYS A 217 -14.05 23.70 20.52
CA LYS A 217 -14.62 22.36 20.70
C LYS A 217 -14.03 21.35 19.71
N ASN A 218 -13.95 21.72 18.43
CA ASN A 218 -13.41 20.86 17.37
C ASN A 218 -11.93 20.50 17.61
N ASP A 219 -11.11 21.49 17.98
CA ASP A 219 -9.68 21.25 18.25
C ASP A 219 -9.48 20.35 19.48
N PHE A 220 -10.30 20.54 20.51
CA PHE A 220 -10.22 19.75 21.72
C PHE A 220 -10.71 18.31 21.51
N ASP A 221 -11.76 18.12 20.71
CA ASP A 221 -12.25 16.79 20.33
C ASP A 221 -11.19 16.04 19.51
N LEU A 222 -10.47 16.73 18.61
CA LEU A 222 -9.32 16.18 17.87
C LEU A 222 -8.18 15.79 18.83
N LEU A 223 -7.84 16.65 19.80
CA LEU A 223 -6.84 16.34 20.82
C LEU A 223 -7.24 15.11 21.65
N LYS A 224 -8.51 15.00 22.06
CA LYS A 224 -9.02 13.83 22.80
C LYS A 224 -8.91 12.54 21.99
N ALA A 225 -9.25 12.58 20.72
CA ALA A 225 -9.12 11.42 19.83
C ALA A 225 -7.65 11.01 19.67
N ALA A 226 -6.73 11.96 19.50
CA ALA A 226 -5.29 11.69 19.44
C ALA A 226 -4.75 11.09 20.75
N LEU A 227 -5.12 11.67 21.90
CA LEU A 227 -4.73 11.16 23.22
C LEU A 227 -5.20 9.72 23.43
N LYS A 228 -6.42 9.37 22.98
CA LYS A 228 -6.91 7.98 23.06
C LYS A 228 -5.99 7.00 22.32
N GLN A 229 -5.51 7.36 21.12
CA GLN A 229 -4.62 6.49 20.34
C GLN A 229 -3.24 6.34 21.02
N ILE A 230 -2.63 7.44 21.45
CA ILE A 230 -1.31 7.41 22.10
C ILE A 230 -1.37 6.68 23.44
N ASN A 231 -2.45 6.89 24.20
CA ASN A 231 -2.67 6.19 25.46
C ASN A 231 -2.67 4.67 25.27
N ARG A 232 -3.20 4.13 24.16
CA ARG A 232 -3.13 2.69 23.89
C ARG A 232 -1.69 2.21 23.67
N MET A 233 -0.84 3.04 23.08
CA MET A 233 0.58 2.70 22.90
C MET A 233 1.38 2.81 24.20
N CYS A 234 1.02 3.74 25.09
CA CYS A 234 1.75 4.02 26.32
C CYS A 234 1.23 3.23 27.54
N CYS A 235 -0.05 2.90 27.55
CA CYS A 235 -0.76 2.26 28.65
C CYS A 235 -1.58 1.11 28.08
N ILE A 236 -1.16 -0.12 28.39
CA ILE A 236 -1.99 -1.30 28.13
C ILE A 236 -3.02 -1.35 29.25
N THR A 237 -3.99 -0.45 29.19
CA THR A 237 -5.29 -0.77 29.74
C THR A 237 -5.87 -1.76 28.73
N PRO A 238 -6.17 -3.02 29.11
CA PRO A 238 -6.82 -3.95 28.21
C PRO A 238 -8.02 -3.23 27.60
N PRO A 239 -8.15 -3.15 26.26
CA PRO A 239 -9.35 -2.60 25.69
C PRO A 239 -10.54 -3.40 26.26
N SER A 240 -11.70 -2.77 26.43
CA SER A 240 -12.88 -3.52 26.88
C SER A 240 -13.10 -4.73 25.96
N ILE A 241 -13.61 -5.85 26.46
CA ILE A 241 -13.90 -7.03 25.63
C ILE A 241 -14.75 -6.67 24.40
N GLU A 242 -15.59 -5.62 24.46
CA GLU A 242 -16.31 -5.08 23.30
C GLU A 242 -15.43 -4.29 22.33
N THR A 243 -14.43 -3.54 22.80
CA THR A 243 -13.45 -2.87 21.94
C THR A 243 -12.51 -3.88 21.30
N ILE A 244 -12.07 -4.86 22.10
CA ILE A 244 -11.36 -6.06 21.65
C ILE A 244 -12.22 -6.77 20.61
N ARG A 245 -13.46 -7.19 20.85
CA ARG A 245 -14.31 -7.87 19.85
C ARG A 245 -14.71 -7.03 18.62
N LYS A 246 -14.70 -5.70 18.72
CA LYS A 246 -14.93 -4.79 17.57
C LYS A 246 -13.65 -4.52 16.77
N GLU A 247 -12.47 -4.69 17.36
CA GLU A 247 -11.16 -4.40 16.76
C GLU A 247 -10.27 -5.64 16.57
N GLU A 248 -10.62 -6.79 17.17
CA GLU A 248 -10.00 -8.11 17.04
C GLU A 248 -10.37 -8.67 15.69
N VAL A 249 -9.36 -8.71 14.84
CA VAL A 249 -9.37 -9.52 13.64
C VAL A 249 -8.87 -10.89 14.06
N SER A 250 -9.69 -11.94 13.90
CA SER A 250 -9.24 -13.32 14.01
C SER A 250 -7.90 -13.51 13.27
N PRO A 251 -7.00 -14.40 13.74
CA PRO A 251 -5.83 -14.79 12.96
C PRO A 251 -6.31 -15.09 11.54
N LEU A 252 -5.72 -14.41 10.55
CA LEU A 252 -6.15 -14.54 9.17
C LEU A 252 -6.12 -16.04 8.84
N PRO A 253 -7.26 -16.68 8.56
CA PRO A 253 -7.24 -18.08 8.15
C PRO A 253 -6.33 -18.16 6.92
N PRO A 254 -5.47 -19.18 6.79
CA PRO A 254 -4.64 -19.37 5.59
C PRO A 254 -5.49 -19.39 4.30
N GLU A 255 -6.77 -19.70 4.43
CA GLU A 255 -7.70 -20.05 3.35
C GLU A 255 -8.74 -18.96 3.02
N LYS A 256 -8.88 -17.89 3.82
CA LYS A 256 -9.88 -16.84 3.56
C LYS A 256 -9.34 -15.45 3.89
N PHE A 257 -9.34 -14.58 2.89
CA PHE A 257 -9.08 -13.15 3.07
C PHE A 257 -10.30 -12.50 3.74
N PRO A 258 -10.24 -12.00 4.98
CA PRO A 258 -11.35 -11.23 5.54
C PRO A 258 -11.44 -9.86 4.85
N ASN A 259 -12.62 -9.63 4.24
CA ASN A 259 -13.26 -8.37 3.87
C ASN A 259 -12.33 -7.14 3.87
N CYS A 260 -11.73 -6.81 2.72
CA CYS A 260 -10.95 -5.59 2.53
C CYS A 260 -11.80 -4.37 2.19
N TYR A 261 -13.13 -4.52 2.11
CA TYR A 261 -14.08 -3.50 1.64
C TYR A 261 -13.82 -2.11 2.20
N TYR A 262 -13.52 -2.01 3.49
CA TYR A 262 -13.45 -0.71 4.16
C TYR A 262 -12.06 -0.05 4.19
N SER A 263 -10.97 -0.81 4.03
CA SER A 263 -9.60 -0.26 4.14
C SER A 263 -9.25 0.64 2.95
N PHE A 264 -9.93 0.47 1.81
CA PHE A 264 -9.51 1.05 0.55
C PHE A 264 -10.37 2.18 -0.01
N SER A 265 -11.60 2.44 0.41
CA SER A 265 -12.39 3.53 -0.23
C SER A 265 -11.70 4.90 -0.14
N ILE A 266 -10.98 5.14 0.96
CA ILE A 266 -10.25 6.41 1.19
C ILE A 266 -8.85 6.35 0.58
N THR A 267 -8.19 5.20 0.63
CA THR A 267 -6.95 4.97 -0.11
C THR A 267 -7.17 5.06 -1.61
N LEU A 268 -8.32 4.66 -2.16
CA LEU A 268 -8.71 4.75 -3.57
C LEU A 268 -9.05 6.20 -3.96
N SER A 269 -9.78 6.91 -3.09
CA SER A 269 -10.02 8.36 -3.22
C SER A 269 -8.71 9.12 -3.27
N ALA A 270 -7.71 8.65 -2.52
CA ALA A 270 -6.44 9.33 -2.37
C ALA A 270 -5.34 8.76 -3.32
N ILE A 271 -5.49 7.54 -3.85
CA ILE A 271 -4.72 6.97 -4.98
C ILE A 271 -5.04 7.76 -6.25
N SER A 272 -6.30 8.19 -6.45
CA SER A 272 -6.67 9.10 -7.55
C SER A 272 -5.79 10.36 -7.58
N VAL A 273 -5.34 10.83 -6.40
CA VAL A 273 -4.47 12.00 -6.21
C VAL A 273 -2.97 11.67 -6.41
N ALA A 274 -2.53 10.41 -6.32
CA ALA A 274 -1.11 10.04 -6.38
C ALA A 274 -0.63 9.58 -7.78
N SER A 275 -1.54 9.09 -8.62
CA SER A 275 -1.23 8.54 -9.94
C SER A 275 -1.23 9.61 -11.03
N PHE A 276 -0.24 10.50 -11.00
CA PHE A 276 0.03 11.44 -12.08
C PHE A 276 1.28 11.02 -12.88
N PRO A 277 1.14 10.58 -14.14
CA PRO A 277 2.19 10.81 -15.12
C PRO A 277 2.17 12.28 -15.54
N SER A 278 3.34 12.87 -15.77
CA SER A 278 3.44 14.21 -16.37
C SER A 278 2.81 14.22 -17.77
N LEU A 279 2.02 15.26 -18.09
CA LEU A 279 1.50 15.57 -19.43
C LEU A 279 2.58 15.57 -20.54
N ARG A 280 3.86 15.60 -20.16
CA ARG A 280 5.02 15.61 -21.06
C ARG A 280 5.51 14.23 -21.50
N CYS A 281 4.97 13.12 -20.98
CA CYS A 281 5.41 11.77 -21.36
C CYS A 281 4.66 11.16 -22.53
N TRP A 282 3.37 11.47 -22.71
CA TRP A 282 2.63 11.35 -23.97
C TRP A 282 1.22 11.91 -23.76
N ASP A 283 0.79 12.78 -24.67
CA ASP A 283 -0.50 13.49 -24.69
C ASP A 283 -1.71 12.61 -25.07
N LYS A 284 -1.47 11.36 -25.47
CA LYS A 284 -2.48 10.49 -26.11
C LYS A 284 -3.17 9.48 -25.18
N PHE A 285 -2.64 9.19 -23.98
CA PHE A 285 -3.21 8.14 -23.12
C PHE A 285 -4.10 8.69 -22.01
N ASP A 286 -5.20 7.97 -21.78
CA ASP A 286 -5.97 8.09 -20.56
C ASP A 286 -5.12 7.61 -19.37
N SER A 287 -5.21 8.26 -18.21
CA SER A 287 -4.44 7.84 -17.03
C SER A 287 -5.01 6.53 -16.44
N PRO A 288 -4.21 5.70 -15.76
CA PRO A 288 -4.72 4.52 -15.05
C PRO A 288 -5.86 4.87 -14.08
N ALA A 289 -5.81 6.05 -13.46
CA ALA A 289 -6.86 6.56 -12.59
C ALA A 289 -8.16 6.82 -13.36
N PHE A 290 -8.11 7.46 -14.52
CA PHE A 290 -9.29 7.66 -15.36
C PHE A 290 -9.90 6.33 -15.79
N VAL A 291 -9.07 5.41 -16.29
CA VAL A 291 -9.49 4.08 -16.75
C VAL A 291 -10.08 3.23 -15.62
N CYS A 292 -9.54 3.32 -14.39
CA CYS A 292 -10.07 2.61 -13.22
C CYS A 292 -11.28 3.31 -12.56
N SER A 293 -11.81 4.41 -13.10
CA SER A 293 -12.93 5.14 -12.48
C SER A 293 -14.18 4.29 -12.28
N LYS A 294 -14.48 3.36 -13.21
CA LYS A 294 -15.64 2.46 -13.10
C LYS A 294 -15.47 1.44 -11.99
N ILE A 295 -14.28 0.84 -11.88
CA ILE A 295 -13.93 -0.06 -10.76
C ILE A 295 -14.07 0.67 -9.43
N ARG A 296 -13.53 1.88 -9.31
CA ARG A 296 -13.61 2.65 -8.05
C ARG A 296 -15.03 3.09 -7.71
N SER A 297 -15.81 3.55 -8.69
CA SER A 297 -17.22 3.90 -8.50
C SER A 297 -18.01 2.72 -7.96
N LEU A 298 -17.75 1.52 -8.48
CA LEU A 298 -18.35 0.29 -7.99
C LEU A 298 -17.88 -0.08 -6.58
N LEU A 299 -16.59 0.09 -6.27
CA LEU A 299 -16.09 -0.11 -4.91
C LEU A 299 -16.71 0.89 -3.91
N TYR A 300 -16.90 2.16 -4.29
CA TYR A 300 -17.52 3.15 -3.42
C TYR A 300 -18.99 2.88 -3.13
N SER A 301 -19.75 2.35 -4.09
CA SER A 301 -21.17 2.00 -3.88
C SER A 301 -21.34 0.86 -2.87
N LEU A 302 -20.33 0.00 -2.71
CA LEU A 302 -20.33 -1.07 -1.70
C LEU A 302 -20.04 -0.55 -0.29
N VAL A 303 -19.17 0.46 -0.16
CA VAL A 303 -18.61 0.88 1.12
C VAL A 303 -19.42 1.97 1.81
N GLN A 304 -20.25 2.70 1.05
CA GLN A 304 -21.10 3.79 1.56
C GLN A 304 -20.32 4.76 2.47
N PRO A 305 -19.28 5.45 1.98
CA PRO A 305 -18.65 6.48 2.80
C PRO A 305 -19.71 7.54 3.15
N ASN A 306 -19.78 7.93 4.42
CA ASN A 306 -20.75 8.90 4.97
C ASN A 306 -20.59 10.35 4.41
N SER A 307 -19.95 10.51 3.26
CA SER A 307 -19.60 11.77 2.63
C SER A 307 -19.42 11.63 1.11
N GLU A 308 -19.61 12.73 0.38
CA GLU A 308 -19.22 12.86 -1.03
C GLU A 308 -17.73 12.52 -1.20
N VAL A 309 -17.42 11.58 -2.09
CA VAL A 309 -16.03 11.30 -2.50
C VAL A 309 -15.67 12.28 -3.60
N ILE A 310 -14.75 13.17 -3.29
CA ILE A 310 -14.19 14.12 -4.24
C ILE A 310 -12.90 13.53 -4.79
N GLU A 311 -12.90 13.17 -6.07
CA GLU A 311 -11.69 12.78 -6.79
C GLU A 311 -11.12 14.00 -7.54
N TYR A 312 -9.80 14.14 -7.53
CA TYR A 312 -9.09 15.18 -8.26
C TYR A 312 -8.47 14.56 -9.51
N PHE A 313 -8.86 15.06 -10.69
CA PHE A 313 -8.36 14.59 -11.98
C PHE A 313 -7.61 15.71 -12.71
N ASP A 314 -6.58 15.37 -13.46
CA ASP A 314 -6.02 16.24 -14.52
C ASP A 314 -6.57 15.75 -15.86
N ASN A 315 -7.43 16.56 -16.47
CA ASN A 315 -8.08 16.25 -17.75
C ASN A 315 -7.40 16.97 -18.94
N LYS A 316 -6.10 17.25 -18.85
CA LYS A 316 -5.30 17.95 -19.88
C LYS A 316 -5.47 19.47 -19.91
N SER A 317 -6.33 20.08 -19.09
CA SER A 317 -6.48 21.55 -19.06
C SER A 317 -6.82 22.19 -17.72
N ASN A 318 -7.33 21.46 -16.72
CA ASN A 318 -7.48 21.95 -15.33
C ASN A 318 -7.60 20.77 -14.35
N ASP A 319 -7.36 21.05 -13.05
CA ASP A 319 -7.75 20.17 -11.95
C ASP A 319 -9.29 20.04 -11.94
N VAL A 320 -9.84 18.98 -12.52
CA VAL A 320 -11.28 18.73 -12.49
C VAL A 320 -11.63 18.05 -11.18
N ARG A 321 -12.47 18.72 -10.40
CA ARG A 321 -13.16 18.17 -9.25
C ARG A 321 -14.33 17.33 -9.76
N ILE A 322 -14.21 16.00 -9.70
CA ILE A 322 -15.36 15.12 -9.93
C ILE A 322 -15.81 14.61 -8.57
N GLY A 323 -16.90 15.20 -8.08
CA GLY A 323 -17.66 14.64 -6.97
C GLY A 323 -18.48 13.47 -7.47
N HIS A 324 -18.30 12.28 -6.88
CA HIS A 324 -19.21 11.17 -7.13
C HIS A 324 -20.34 11.23 -6.12
N SER A 325 -21.56 11.53 -6.56
CA SER A 325 -22.75 11.36 -5.74
C SER A 325 -23.02 9.87 -5.56
N ILE A 326 -22.83 9.34 -4.35
CA ILE A 326 -23.03 7.92 -4.06
C ILE A 326 -24.52 7.70 -3.81
N LYS A 327 -25.21 7.13 -4.79
CA LYS A 327 -26.59 6.68 -4.62
C LYS A 327 -26.58 5.23 -4.14
N THR A 328 -27.02 5.03 -2.89
CA THR A 328 -27.56 3.81 -2.26
C THR A 328 -26.86 2.46 -2.54
N GLY A 329 -26.58 1.72 -1.47
CA GLY A 329 -25.88 0.44 -1.51
C GLY A 329 -26.48 -0.57 -2.48
N ILE A 330 -25.64 -1.08 -3.38
CA ILE A 330 -25.93 -2.28 -4.15
C ILE A 330 -25.43 -3.45 -3.30
N ASN A 331 -26.32 -4.38 -2.94
CA ASN A 331 -25.92 -5.61 -2.30
C ASN A 331 -25.35 -6.55 -3.39
N VAL A 332 -24.03 -6.62 -3.52
CA VAL A 332 -23.36 -7.42 -4.55
C VAL A 332 -22.75 -8.67 -3.93
N ASP A 333 -23.59 -9.67 -3.67
CA ASP A 333 -23.15 -11.05 -3.41
C ASP A 333 -23.13 -11.83 -4.75
N GLY A 334 -22.33 -11.32 -5.69
CA GLY A 334 -22.22 -11.88 -7.04
C GLY A 334 -20.89 -12.60 -7.29
N ASP A 335 -20.93 -13.63 -8.12
CA ASP A 335 -19.74 -14.31 -8.65
C ASP A 335 -18.95 -13.41 -9.63
N LEU A 336 -17.80 -13.90 -10.10
CA LEU A 336 -16.94 -13.18 -11.05
C LEU A 336 -17.71 -12.66 -12.28
N CYS A 337 -18.66 -13.42 -12.81
CA CYS A 337 -19.40 -13.06 -14.01
C CYS A 337 -20.33 -11.88 -13.76
N HIS A 338 -20.98 -11.84 -12.59
CA HIS A 338 -21.78 -10.69 -12.17
C HIS A 338 -20.94 -9.41 -12.07
N TRP A 339 -19.73 -9.50 -11.52
CA TRP A 339 -18.81 -8.35 -11.45
C TRP A 339 -18.38 -7.85 -12.82
N LEU A 340 -18.06 -8.77 -13.75
CA LEU A 340 -17.70 -8.41 -15.11
C LEU A 340 -18.87 -7.71 -15.85
N ASP A 341 -20.12 -8.13 -15.60
CA ASP A 341 -21.31 -7.47 -16.14
C ASP A 341 -21.49 -6.04 -15.59
N LEU A 342 -21.29 -5.84 -14.28
CA LEU A 342 -21.30 -4.51 -13.66
C LEU A 342 -20.22 -3.59 -14.26
N LEU A 343 -19.05 -4.16 -14.58
CA LEU A 343 -17.95 -3.50 -15.29
C LEU A 343 -18.13 -3.48 -16.83
N LYS A 344 -19.34 -3.74 -17.32
CA LYS A 344 -19.74 -3.64 -18.75
C LYS A 344 -18.86 -4.45 -19.70
N PHE A 345 -18.38 -5.60 -19.26
CA PHE A 345 -17.75 -6.55 -20.18
C PHE A 345 -18.77 -7.06 -21.21
N PRO A 346 -18.37 -7.25 -22.48
CA PRO A 346 -19.23 -7.88 -23.48
C PRO A 346 -19.66 -9.28 -23.03
N ILE A 347 -20.91 -9.65 -23.29
CA ILE A 347 -21.47 -10.96 -22.93
C ILE A 347 -20.58 -12.13 -23.41
N LYS A 348 -19.98 -12.02 -24.60
CA LYS A 348 -19.06 -13.03 -25.15
C LYS A 348 -17.79 -13.19 -24.31
N SER A 349 -17.28 -12.09 -23.74
CA SER A 349 -16.12 -12.13 -22.85
C SER A 349 -16.47 -12.75 -21.50
N ILE A 350 -17.67 -12.49 -20.98
CA ILE A 350 -18.15 -13.11 -19.73
C ILE A 350 -18.34 -14.62 -19.93
N GLN A 351 -18.96 -15.04 -21.04
CA GLN A 351 -19.12 -16.45 -21.40
C GLN A 351 -17.78 -17.17 -21.55
N LEU A 352 -16.77 -16.50 -22.13
CA LEU A 352 -15.42 -17.05 -22.26
C LEU A 352 -14.75 -17.24 -20.90
N VAL A 353 -14.86 -16.26 -20.00
CA VAL A 353 -14.34 -16.38 -18.62
C VAL A 353 -15.04 -17.52 -17.88
N GLN A 354 -16.36 -17.66 -18.02
CA GLN A 354 -17.10 -18.76 -17.40
C GLN A 354 -16.62 -20.12 -17.93
N LYS A 355 -16.49 -20.28 -19.26
CA LYS A 355 -15.92 -21.48 -19.89
C LYS A 355 -14.55 -21.84 -19.30
N TRP A 356 -13.66 -20.85 -19.16
CA TRP A 356 -12.32 -21.09 -18.60
C TRP A 356 -12.34 -21.48 -17.13
N LYS A 357 -13.25 -20.90 -16.34
CA LYS A 357 -13.45 -21.31 -14.94
C LYS A 357 -13.94 -22.75 -14.87
N ASP A 358 -14.94 -23.11 -15.67
CA ASP A 358 -15.52 -24.46 -15.69
C ASP A 358 -14.48 -25.52 -16.12
N ASN A 359 -13.54 -25.13 -16.98
CA ASN A 359 -12.43 -25.96 -17.44
C ASN A 359 -11.17 -25.89 -16.54
N CYS A 360 -11.27 -25.28 -15.36
CA CYS A 360 -10.16 -25.15 -14.39
C CYS A 360 -8.88 -24.51 -14.98
N VAL A 361 -9.03 -23.55 -15.90
CA VAL A 361 -7.89 -22.78 -16.43
C VAL A 361 -7.23 -22.01 -15.29
N GLU A 362 -5.89 -21.95 -15.33
CA GLU A 362 -5.10 -21.22 -14.35
C GLU A 362 -5.57 -19.76 -14.23
N PHE A 363 -5.89 -19.34 -13.00
CA PHE A 363 -6.56 -18.08 -12.77
C PHE A 363 -5.75 -16.85 -13.21
N TRP A 364 -4.42 -16.91 -13.19
CA TRP A 364 -3.56 -15.84 -13.69
C TRP A 364 -3.75 -15.59 -15.21
N LYS A 365 -4.10 -16.62 -15.99
CA LYS A 365 -4.43 -16.48 -17.42
C LYS A 365 -5.76 -15.77 -17.60
N ILE A 366 -6.76 -16.18 -16.81
CA ILE A 366 -8.09 -15.53 -16.77
C ILE A 366 -7.94 -14.05 -16.39
N MET A 367 -7.11 -13.74 -15.39
CA MET A 367 -6.86 -12.37 -14.96
C MET A 367 -6.07 -11.56 -15.98
N THR A 368 -5.10 -12.17 -16.69
CA THR A 368 -4.44 -11.51 -17.84
C THR A 368 -5.48 -11.08 -18.86
N PHE A 369 -6.41 -11.95 -19.23
CA PHE A 369 -7.49 -11.60 -20.15
C PHE A 369 -8.38 -10.48 -19.61
N ILE A 370 -8.88 -10.61 -18.37
CA ILE A 370 -9.78 -9.63 -17.76
C ILE A 370 -9.10 -8.24 -17.72
N THR A 371 -7.85 -8.16 -17.28
CA THR A 371 -7.08 -6.89 -17.26
C THR A 371 -6.96 -6.30 -18.66
N MET A 372 -6.50 -7.08 -19.64
CA MET A 372 -6.26 -6.58 -20.98
C MET A 372 -7.55 -6.21 -21.71
N LYS A 373 -8.62 -6.97 -21.47
CA LYS A 373 -9.95 -6.66 -22.01
C LYS A 373 -10.54 -5.41 -21.38
N TYR A 374 -10.34 -5.19 -20.08
CA TYR A 374 -10.74 -3.96 -19.41
C TYR A 374 -10.02 -2.74 -20.02
N ILE A 375 -8.71 -2.84 -20.25
CA ILE A 375 -7.93 -1.80 -20.94
C ILE A 375 -8.52 -1.52 -22.32
N GLN A 376 -8.84 -2.56 -23.10
CA GLN A 376 -9.43 -2.41 -24.43
C GLN A 376 -10.81 -1.74 -24.42
N ILE A 377 -11.63 -1.95 -23.38
CA ILE A 377 -12.96 -1.34 -23.25
C ILE A 377 -12.84 0.14 -22.88
N TYR A 378 -11.90 0.50 -22.01
CA TYR A 378 -11.91 1.78 -21.30
C TYR A 378 -10.73 2.72 -21.61
N SER A 379 -9.72 2.27 -22.34
CA SER A 379 -8.63 3.13 -22.83
C SER A 379 -8.78 3.41 -24.31
N SER A 380 -8.92 4.68 -24.67
CA SER A 380 -8.83 5.09 -26.08
C SER A 380 -7.38 4.97 -26.58
N ASP A 381 -7.18 4.32 -27.74
CA ASP A 381 -5.89 4.18 -28.45
C ASP A 381 -4.65 3.78 -27.60
N PHE A 382 -4.68 2.61 -26.94
CA PHE A 382 -3.52 2.09 -26.19
C PHE A 382 -2.38 1.59 -27.10
N SER A 383 -1.44 2.47 -27.49
CA SER A 383 -0.22 2.09 -28.20
C SER A 383 0.55 1.01 -27.44
N ASN A 384 1.17 0.09 -28.18
CA ASN A 384 1.84 -1.09 -27.63
C ASN A 384 0.90 -2.10 -26.94
N PHE A 385 -0.42 -2.07 -27.18
CA PHE A 385 -1.35 -3.05 -26.60
C PHE A 385 -0.92 -4.51 -26.84
N ALA A 386 -0.63 -4.88 -28.09
CA ALA A 386 -0.16 -6.22 -28.43
C ALA A 386 1.15 -6.58 -27.70
N PHE A 387 2.11 -5.65 -27.66
CA PHE A 387 3.35 -5.81 -26.90
C PHE A 387 3.09 -6.07 -25.42
N CYS A 388 2.19 -5.29 -24.81
CA CYS A 388 1.83 -5.40 -23.40
C CYS A 388 1.16 -6.73 -23.09
N VAL A 389 0.25 -7.21 -23.94
CA VAL A 389 -0.40 -8.52 -23.78
C VAL A 389 0.65 -9.64 -23.80
N VAL A 390 1.47 -9.69 -24.85
CA VAL A 390 2.49 -10.74 -25.03
C VAL A 390 3.52 -10.72 -23.90
N THR A 391 4.04 -9.53 -23.57
CA THR A 391 5.11 -9.39 -22.58
C THR A 391 4.60 -9.68 -21.17
N TRP A 392 3.40 -9.21 -20.82
CA TRP A 392 2.82 -9.49 -19.50
C TRP A 392 2.55 -10.98 -19.31
N TYR A 393 1.95 -11.63 -20.31
CA TYR A 393 1.68 -13.06 -20.27
C TYR A 393 2.98 -13.87 -20.14
N SER A 394 4.00 -13.54 -20.92
CA SER A 394 5.33 -14.17 -20.83
C SER A 394 6.01 -13.98 -19.48
N LEU A 395 5.82 -12.82 -18.81
CA LEU A 395 6.39 -12.60 -17.49
C LEU A 395 5.68 -13.44 -16.43
N CYS A 396 4.35 -13.54 -16.49
CA CYS A 396 3.56 -14.33 -15.56
C CYS A 396 3.87 -15.83 -15.71
N SER A 397 3.99 -16.33 -16.94
CA SER A 397 4.28 -17.74 -17.21
C SER A 397 5.67 -18.18 -16.73
N GLN A 398 6.63 -17.26 -16.70
CA GLN A 398 8.01 -17.54 -16.26
C GLN A 398 8.20 -17.40 -14.73
N TYR A 399 7.23 -16.84 -14.00
CA TYR A 399 7.41 -16.37 -12.61
C TYR A 399 7.98 -17.38 -11.61
N PRO A 400 7.68 -18.70 -11.60
CA PRO A 400 8.37 -19.56 -10.63
C PRO A 400 9.88 -19.71 -10.92
N ASN A 401 10.33 -19.41 -12.14
CA ASN A 401 11.71 -19.61 -12.61
C ASN A 401 12.52 -18.31 -12.74
N VAL A 402 11.93 -17.14 -12.45
CA VAL A 402 12.65 -15.86 -12.55
C VAL A 402 13.54 -15.68 -11.32
N TYR A 403 14.82 -16.07 -11.46
CA TYR A 403 15.86 -15.64 -10.53
C TYR A 403 15.88 -14.11 -10.45
N GLN A 404 16.16 -13.56 -9.25
CA GLN A 404 16.37 -12.12 -9.06
C GLN A 404 17.24 -11.59 -10.21
N PRO A 405 16.77 -10.57 -10.96
CA PRO A 405 17.53 -10.11 -12.09
C PRO A 405 18.87 -9.59 -11.56
N PRO A 406 20.00 -9.98 -12.17
CA PRO A 406 21.29 -9.38 -11.85
C PRO A 406 21.16 -7.86 -12.01
N GLU A 407 21.86 -7.09 -11.17
CA GLU A 407 21.85 -5.62 -11.20
C GLU A 407 21.86 -5.11 -12.65
N TYR A 408 20.75 -4.48 -13.05
CA TYR A 408 20.66 -3.87 -14.37
C TYR A 408 21.50 -2.60 -14.35
N ARG A 409 22.74 -2.72 -14.82
CA ARG A 409 23.68 -1.61 -15.05
C ARG A 409 23.69 -1.30 -16.56
N PRO A 410 22.75 -0.51 -17.08
CA PRO A 410 22.77 -0.16 -18.49
C PRO A 410 24.07 0.61 -18.78
N LYS A 411 24.78 0.23 -19.85
CA LYS A 411 26.04 0.87 -20.26
C LYS A 411 25.85 2.34 -20.71
N ARG A 412 24.61 2.78 -20.92
CA ARG A 412 24.21 4.14 -21.31
C ARG A 412 23.01 4.59 -20.48
N LYS A 413 22.78 5.90 -20.35
CA LYS A 413 21.53 6.45 -19.80
C LYS A 413 20.38 6.18 -20.76
N VAL A 414 19.81 4.97 -20.69
CA VAL A 414 18.58 4.61 -21.41
C VAL A 414 17.40 5.24 -20.68
N ASP A 415 16.55 5.95 -21.41
CA ASP A 415 15.33 6.54 -20.86
C ASP A 415 14.26 5.47 -20.73
N HIS A 416 13.94 5.07 -19.50
CA HIS A 416 12.99 4.00 -19.19
C HIS A 416 11.59 4.51 -18.85
N ARG A 417 11.31 5.81 -19.04
CA ARG A 417 10.00 6.38 -18.71
C ARG A 417 8.85 5.62 -19.38
N MET A 418 9.01 5.23 -20.64
CA MET A 418 7.97 4.51 -21.39
C MET A 418 7.67 3.10 -20.85
N PRO A 419 8.66 2.19 -20.75
CA PRO A 419 8.38 0.86 -20.20
C PRO A 419 7.90 0.91 -18.75
N ILE A 420 8.41 1.85 -17.93
CA ILE A 420 7.92 2.05 -16.56
C ILE A 420 6.46 2.48 -16.57
N HIS A 421 6.08 3.44 -17.43
CA HIS A 421 4.70 3.88 -17.55
C HIS A 421 3.76 2.73 -17.93
N LEU A 422 4.07 1.98 -19.00
CA LEU A 422 3.28 0.83 -19.45
C LEU A 422 3.13 -0.24 -18.35
N PHE A 423 4.23 -0.58 -17.68
CA PHE A 423 4.21 -1.53 -16.58
C PHE A 423 3.31 -1.06 -15.43
N THR A 424 3.47 0.19 -14.99
CA THR A 424 2.67 0.78 -13.89
C THR A 424 1.19 0.90 -14.26
N TYR A 425 0.89 1.13 -15.53
CA TYR A 425 -0.46 1.21 -16.05
C TYR A 425 -1.20 -0.12 -15.93
N ILE A 426 -0.60 -1.20 -16.45
CA ILE A 426 -1.16 -2.56 -16.37
C ILE A 426 -1.26 -3.03 -14.92
N HIS A 427 -0.21 -2.79 -14.13
CA HIS A 427 -0.17 -3.18 -12.73
C HIS A 427 -1.23 -2.44 -11.89
N GLY A 428 -1.44 -1.15 -12.15
CA GLY A 428 -2.48 -0.36 -11.48
C GLY A 428 -3.89 -0.88 -11.77
N ILE A 429 -4.22 -1.11 -13.04
CA ILE A 429 -5.53 -1.63 -13.45
C ILE A 429 -5.77 -3.04 -12.88
N SER A 430 -4.77 -3.91 -13.00
CA SER A 430 -4.79 -5.26 -12.43
C SER A 430 -5.07 -5.24 -10.94
N TYR A 431 -4.40 -4.36 -10.20
CA TYR A 431 -4.62 -4.17 -8.76
C TYR A 431 -6.07 -3.82 -8.46
N HIS A 432 -6.63 -2.79 -9.12
CA HIS A 432 -8.01 -2.37 -8.91
C HIS A 432 -9.03 -3.47 -9.24
N LEU A 433 -8.84 -4.22 -10.33
CA LEU A 433 -9.73 -5.33 -10.70
C LEU A 433 -9.70 -6.44 -9.65
N LEU A 434 -8.51 -6.76 -9.15
CA LEU A 434 -8.33 -7.80 -8.16
C LEU A 434 -8.85 -7.41 -6.77
N GLU A 435 -8.94 -6.12 -6.44
CA GLU A 435 -9.66 -5.68 -5.23
C GLU A 435 -11.14 -6.11 -5.26
N ILE A 436 -11.77 -6.12 -6.45
CA ILE A 436 -13.13 -6.64 -6.60
C ILE A 436 -13.11 -8.18 -6.57
N VAL A 437 -12.16 -8.79 -7.26
CA VAL A 437 -12.18 -10.23 -7.57
C VAL A 437 -11.69 -11.09 -6.40
N ILE A 438 -10.58 -10.75 -5.74
CA ILE A 438 -9.98 -11.56 -4.65
C ILE A 438 -10.83 -11.62 -3.40
N ASP A 439 -11.53 -10.53 -3.10
CA ASP A 439 -12.34 -10.45 -1.88
C ASP A 439 -13.70 -11.16 -2.02
N ARG A 440 -14.12 -11.45 -3.25
CA ARG A 440 -15.49 -11.88 -3.58
C ARG A 440 -15.55 -13.21 -4.33
N CYS A 441 -14.44 -13.64 -4.90
CA CYS A 441 -14.33 -14.92 -5.59
C CYS A 441 -13.45 -15.84 -4.75
N ASP A 442 -13.78 -17.13 -4.71
CA ASP A 442 -12.85 -18.15 -4.20
C ASP A 442 -11.71 -18.27 -5.21
N ILE A 443 -10.52 -17.79 -4.85
CA ILE A 443 -9.33 -17.85 -5.71
C ILE A 443 -8.19 -18.52 -4.95
N ASP A 444 -7.48 -19.40 -5.66
CA ASP A 444 -6.25 -20.04 -5.20
C ASP A 444 -5.26 -19.01 -4.66
N TYR A 445 -4.42 -19.34 -3.69
CA TYR A 445 -3.38 -18.43 -3.27
C TYR A 445 -2.33 -18.27 -4.41
N HIS A 446 -1.93 -19.34 -5.08
CA HIS A 446 -0.79 -19.39 -6.01
C HIS A 446 -0.82 -18.38 -7.18
N PHE A 447 -1.99 -17.90 -7.62
CA PHE A 447 -2.05 -16.91 -8.72
C PHE A 447 -1.52 -15.53 -8.30
N VAL A 448 -1.68 -15.14 -7.01
CA VAL A 448 -1.34 -13.78 -6.55
C VAL A 448 0.14 -13.52 -6.83
N GLU A 449 0.97 -14.51 -6.57
CA GLU A 449 2.40 -14.46 -6.79
C GLU A 449 2.78 -14.23 -8.26
N GLN A 450 2.23 -15.07 -9.15
CA GLN A 450 2.55 -15.05 -10.58
C GLN A 450 2.11 -13.74 -11.25
N PHE A 451 0.99 -13.17 -10.81
CA PHE A 451 0.37 -12.02 -11.46
C PHE A 451 0.74 -10.67 -10.82
N TYR A 452 1.04 -10.62 -9.51
CA TYR A 452 1.36 -9.36 -8.79
C TYR A 452 2.84 -9.10 -8.52
N SER A 453 3.71 -10.07 -8.80
CA SER A 453 5.16 -9.83 -8.73
C SER A 453 5.85 -9.84 -10.11
N PRO A 454 5.26 -9.28 -11.18
CA PRO A 454 5.94 -9.23 -12.48
C PRO A 454 7.16 -8.32 -12.37
N ASN A 455 8.22 -8.69 -13.08
CA ASN A 455 9.53 -8.10 -12.88
C ASN A 455 9.70 -6.86 -13.77
N LEU A 456 9.59 -5.65 -13.18
CA LEU A 456 9.79 -4.38 -13.89
C LEU A 456 11.12 -4.34 -14.66
N TYR A 457 12.22 -4.78 -14.05
CA TYR A 457 13.53 -4.76 -14.72
C TYR A 457 13.53 -5.64 -15.97
N THR A 458 12.89 -6.82 -15.90
CA THR A 458 12.74 -7.71 -17.05
C THR A 458 11.82 -7.10 -18.09
N PHE A 459 10.70 -6.49 -17.69
CA PHE A 459 9.79 -5.77 -18.59
C PHE A 459 10.52 -4.64 -19.34
N SER A 460 11.24 -3.78 -18.64
CA SER A 460 12.01 -2.68 -19.25
C SER A 460 13.09 -3.20 -20.20
N LYS A 461 13.82 -4.25 -19.81
CA LYS A 461 14.83 -4.87 -20.66
C LYS A 461 14.24 -5.51 -21.92
N ILE A 462 13.05 -6.11 -21.84
CA ILE A 462 12.33 -6.66 -22.99
C ILE A 462 11.92 -5.52 -23.92
N TYR A 463 11.36 -4.44 -23.38
CA TYR A 463 10.96 -3.26 -24.14
C TYR A 463 12.14 -2.63 -24.90
N ASP A 464 13.28 -2.45 -24.25
CA ASP A 464 14.48 -1.87 -24.90
C ASP A 464 15.03 -2.74 -26.06
N LYS A 465 14.75 -4.05 -26.02
CA LYS A 465 15.19 -5.01 -27.02
C LYS A 465 14.12 -5.37 -28.05
N SER A 466 12.88 -4.95 -27.84
CA SER A 466 11.79 -5.33 -28.72
C SER A 466 11.90 -4.56 -30.03
N ASN A 467 12.12 -5.29 -31.12
CA ASN A 467 11.70 -4.87 -32.45
C ASN A 467 10.40 -5.60 -32.81
N THR A 468 9.67 -5.07 -33.80
CA THR A 468 8.37 -5.60 -34.23
C THR A 468 8.46 -7.09 -34.60
N ASP A 469 9.52 -7.51 -35.30
CA ASP A 469 9.71 -8.90 -35.74
C ASP A 469 9.89 -9.87 -34.57
N THR A 470 10.64 -9.48 -33.53
CA THR A 470 10.85 -10.30 -32.32
C THR A 470 9.56 -10.46 -31.53
N LEU A 471 8.69 -9.44 -31.55
CA LEU A 471 7.38 -9.52 -30.90
C LEU A 471 6.46 -10.51 -31.62
N PHE A 472 6.41 -10.48 -32.96
CA PHE A 472 5.64 -11.44 -33.75
C PHE A 472 6.09 -12.88 -33.53
N LEU A 473 7.41 -13.13 -33.55
CA LEU A 473 7.94 -14.47 -33.27
C LEU A 473 7.53 -14.99 -31.88
N ARG A 474 7.55 -14.12 -30.86
CA ARG A 474 7.10 -14.49 -29.50
C ARG A 474 5.60 -14.72 -29.41
N LEU A 475 4.80 -13.91 -30.11
CA LEU A 475 3.35 -14.09 -30.21
C LEU A 475 3.04 -15.46 -30.81
N ASP A 476 3.67 -15.79 -31.94
CA ASP A 476 3.49 -17.07 -32.63
C ASP A 476 3.92 -18.26 -31.77
N GLU A 477 5.07 -18.14 -31.09
CA GLU A 477 5.57 -19.17 -30.18
C GLU A 477 4.60 -19.42 -29.03
N LEU A 478 4.13 -18.37 -28.36
CA LEU A 478 3.16 -18.51 -27.27
C LEU A 478 1.82 -19.07 -27.77
N CYS A 479 1.32 -18.64 -28.93
CA CYS A 479 0.07 -19.16 -29.50
C CYS A 479 0.16 -20.65 -29.87
N LYS A 480 1.33 -21.12 -30.31
CA LYS A 480 1.58 -22.54 -30.60
C LYS A 480 1.67 -23.37 -29.32
N ASN A 481 2.25 -22.81 -28.27
CA ASN A 481 2.56 -23.54 -27.04
C ASN A 481 1.44 -23.49 -25.99
N ASP A 482 0.52 -22.52 -26.07
CA ASP A 482 -0.54 -22.34 -25.09
C ASP A 482 -1.88 -21.99 -25.77
N GLU A 483 -2.80 -22.96 -25.81
CA GLU A 483 -4.12 -22.81 -26.41
C GLU A 483 -4.95 -21.70 -25.73
N ILE A 484 -4.80 -21.51 -24.41
CA ILE A 484 -5.49 -20.44 -23.70
C ILE A 484 -4.96 -19.08 -24.14
N PHE A 485 -3.64 -18.93 -24.30
CA PHE A 485 -3.09 -17.69 -24.84
C PHE A 485 -3.58 -17.41 -26.27
N ASN A 486 -3.72 -18.46 -27.08
CA ASN A 486 -4.28 -18.37 -28.42
C ASN A 486 -5.73 -17.84 -28.41
N GLU A 487 -6.59 -18.39 -27.52
CA GLU A 487 -7.95 -17.90 -27.30
C GLU A 487 -7.99 -16.44 -26.80
N ILE A 488 -7.05 -16.05 -25.90
CA ILE A 488 -6.89 -14.67 -25.44
C ILE A 488 -6.59 -13.74 -26.63
N CYS A 489 -5.65 -14.11 -27.49
CA CYS A 489 -5.27 -13.31 -28.65
C CYS A 489 -6.44 -13.12 -29.61
N ASP A 490 -7.24 -14.16 -29.83
CA ASP A 490 -8.44 -14.09 -30.69
C ASP A 490 -9.51 -13.19 -30.07
N ALA A 491 -9.79 -13.33 -28.78
CA ALA A 491 -10.79 -12.53 -28.06
C ALA A 491 -10.41 -11.04 -27.93
N LEU A 492 -9.11 -10.74 -28.00
CA LEU A 492 -8.55 -9.39 -28.01
C LEU A 492 -8.30 -8.84 -29.44
N ASN A 493 -8.56 -9.62 -30.49
CA ASN A 493 -8.31 -9.30 -31.90
C ASN A 493 -6.84 -8.96 -32.21
N LEU A 494 -5.87 -9.64 -31.57
CA LEU A 494 -4.44 -9.37 -31.76
C LEU A 494 -3.86 -9.93 -33.06
N LYS A 495 -4.55 -10.86 -33.72
CA LYS A 495 -4.07 -11.50 -34.97
C LYS A 495 -4.58 -10.83 -36.25
N LYS A 496 -5.47 -9.84 -36.13
CA LYS A 496 -6.11 -9.16 -37.27
C LYS A 496 -5.46 -7.80 -37.60
N ASN A 497 -4.58 -7.33 -36.73
CA ASN A 497 -3.82 -6.07 -36.79
C ASN A 497 -2.37 -6.37 -36.47
#